data_AF-A0A397SHD9-F1
#
_entry.id   AF-A0A397SHD9-F1
#
_cell.length_a   1.000
_cell.length_b   1.000
_cell.length_c   1.000
_cell.angle_alpha   90.00
_cell.angle_beta   90.00
_cell.angle_gamma   90.00
#
_symmetry.space_group_name_H-M   'P 1'
#
loop_
_entity.id
_entity.type
_entity.pdbx_description
1 polymer ?
#
loop_
_entity_poly.entity_id
_entity_poly.type
_entity_poly.pdbx_seq_one_letter_code
_entity_poly.pdbx_strand_id
1 'polypeptide(L)'
;MLYYVEIPEVEVDLRCFLRKPTKVTKRFVIETIKVSHASEISCIKFITGRGNHINSTKEREVLCKNFESWLSDTEVSKLIDFHVPHTEHYLVYLNPPNTDSILPAELIAYYENFKSSIKSILIYVFLIINLCILVYLVYFYYYYCYYCYCSVH
;
A
#
# COMPACT_ATOMS: atom_id res chain seq x y z
N MET A 1 23.63 14.66 2.67
CA MET A 1 23.09 15.36 1.49
C MET A 1 21.62 14.96 1.42
N LEU A 2 20.72 15.78 1.99
CA LEU A 2 19.28 15.50 1.96
C LEU A 2 18.77 15.89 0.57
N TYR A 3 18.34 14.90 -0.21
CA TYR A 3 17.65 15.15 -1.48
C TYR A 3 16.32 15.83 -1.14
N TYR A 4 16.23 17.14 -1.39
CA TYR A 4 14.95 17.82 -1.48
C TYR A 4 14.30 17.34 -2.78
N VAL A 5 13.47 16.31 -2.69
CA VAL A 5 12.61 15.90 -3.79
C VAL A 5 11.53 16.98 -3.88
N GLU A 6 11.56 17.77 -4.94
CA GLU A 6 10.45 18.68 -5.26
C GLU A 6 9.22 17.83 -5.53
N ILE A 7 8.34 17.77 -4.54
CA ILE A 7 7.04 17.12 -4.64
C ILE A 7 6.19 18.01 -5.56
N PRO A 8 5.69 17.51 -6.71
CA PRO A 8 4.77 18.28 -7.54
C PRO A 8 3.53 18.61 -6.70
N GLU A 9 3.35 19.90 -6.41
CA GLU A 9 2.29 20.47 -5.57
C GLU A 9 1.44 21.43 -6.40
N VAL A 10 0.11 21.30 -6.28
CA VAL A 10 -0.83 22.29 -6.83
C VAL A 10 -1.57 22.98 -5.70
N GLU A 11 -1.53 24.32 -5.73
CA GLU A 11 -2.26 25.16 -4.77
C GLU A 11 -3.63 25.56 -5.34
N VAL A 12 -4.67 25.41 -4.54
CA VAL A 12 -6.07 25.63 -4.93
C VAL A 12 -6.77 26.49 -3.89
N ASP A 13 -7.14 27.71 -4.29
CA ASP A 13 -7.83 28.65 -3.40
C ASP A 13 -9.34 28.44 -3.38
N LEU A 14 -9.85 27.90 -2.27
CA LEU A 14 -11.29 27.68 -2.06
C LEU A 14 -11.99 28.88 -1.41
N ARG A 15 -11.27 29.95 -1.03
CA ARG A 15 -11.88 31.14 -0.40
C ARG A 15 -12.88 31.83 -1.34
N CYS A 16 -12.65 31.77 -2.65
CA CYS A 16 -13.58 32.26 -3.66
C CYS A 16 -14.92 31.50 -3.66
N PHE A 17 -14.97 30.31 -3.04
CA PHE A 17 -16.16 29.46 -2.95
C PHE A 17 -16.89 29.58 -1.61
N LEU A 18 -16.45 30.44 -0.68
CA LEU A 18 -17.11 30.66 0.62
C LEU A 18 -18.59 31.06 0.52
N ARG A 19 -18.97 31.76 -0.55
CA ARG A 19 -20.36 32.18 -0.82
C ARG A 19 -21.09 31.29 -1.81
N LYS A 20 -20.45 30.21 -2.29
CA LYS A 20 -21.04 29.29 -3.27
C LYS A 20 -21.81 28.18 -2.55
N PRO A 21 -22.82 27.57 -3.19
CA PRO A 21 -23.50 26.42 -2.63
C PRO A 21 -22.50 25.28 -2.38
N THR A 22 -22.62 24.62 -1.22
CA THR A 22 -21.75 23.52 -0.78
C THR A 22 -21.56 22.44 -1.85
N LYS A 23 -22.62 22.11 -2.61
CA LYS A 23 -22.57 21.12 -3.70
C LYS A 23 -21.63 21.53 -4.83
N VAL A 24 -21.59 22.81 -5.18
CA VAL A 24 -20.72 23.35 -6.25
C VAL A 24 -19.26 23.26 -5.80
N THR A 25 -18.98 23.67 -4.56
CA THR A 25 -17.64 23.60 -3.98
C THR A 25 -17.15 22.16 -3.85
N LYS A 26 -18.00 21.24 -3.37
CA LYS A 26 -17.69 19.80 -3.30
C LYS A 26 -17.31 19.23 -4.66
N ARG A 27 -18.12 19.52 -5.69
CA ARG A 27 -17.86 19.04 -7.05
C ARG A 27 -16.52 19.55 -7.58
N PHE A 28 -16.22 20.83 -7.37
CA PHE A 28 -14.95 21.41 -7.76
C PHE A 28 -13.75 20.72 -7.08
N VAL A 29 -13.85 20.45 -5.78
CA VAL A 29 -12.81 19.73 -5.02
C VAL A 29 -12.61 18.32 -5.58
N ILE A 30 -13.69 17.58 -5.83
CA ILE A 30 -13.63 16.22 -6.41
C ILE A 30 -12.99 16.23 -7.80
N GLU A 31 -13.43 17.14 -8.68
CA GLU A 31 -12.87 17.27 -10.03
C GLU A 31 -11.38 17.63 -9.97
N THR A 32 -11.00 18.53 -9.07
CA THR A 32 -9.60 18.92 -8.85
C THR A 32 -8.73 17.74 -8.42
N ILE A 33 -9.21 16.91 -7.50
CA ILE A 33 -8.50 15.70 -7.05
C ILE A 33 -8.31 14.73 -8.21
N LYS A 34 -9.36 14.47 -9.00
CA LYS A 34 -9.29 13.57 -10.16
C LYS A 34 -8.30 14.06 -11.22
N VAL A 35 -8.36 15.35 -11.56
CA VAL A 35 -7.45 15.96 -12.56
C VAL A 35 -6.01 15.93 -12.06
N SER A 36 -5.79 16.25 -10.79
CA SER A 36 -4.45 16.27 -10.20
C SER A 36 -3.84 14.87 -10.16
N HIS A 37 -4.63 13.87 -9.75
CA HIS A 37 -4.23 12.47 -9.76
C HIS A 37 -3.88 11.99 -11.19
N ALA A 38 -4.72 12.31 -12.18
CA ALA A 38 -4.46 11.98 -13.59
C ALA A 38 -3.22 12.69 -14.15
N SER A 39 -2.81 13.81 -13.55
CA SER A 39 -1.63 14.59 -13.94
C SER A 39 -0.38 14.24 -13.11
N GLU A 40 -0.42 13.14 -12.36
CA GLU A 40 0.71 12.66 -11.51
C GLU A 40 1.13 13.68 -10.43
N ILE A 41 0.21 14.54 -9.99
CA ILE A 41 0.45 15.46 -8.88
C ILE A 41 0.31 14.69 -7.57
N SER A 42 1.37 14.71 -6.77
CA SER A 42 1.45 13.99 -5.50
C SER A 42 0.77 14.72 -4.34
N CYS A 43 0.65 16.04 -4.39
CA CYS A 43 0.08 16.84 -3.31
C CYS A 43 -0.78 17.99 -3.83
N ILE A 44 -1.93 18.19 -3.21
CA ILE A 44 -2.79 19.35 -3.45
C ILE A 44 -2.92 20.13 -2.15
N LYS A 45 -2.63 21.43 -2.21
CA LYS A 45 -2.82 22.37 -1.11
C LYS A 45 -4.11 23.16 -1.31
N PHE A 46 -5.15 22.77 -0.59
CA PHE A 46 -6.43 23.46 -0.61
C PHE A 46 -6.46 24.57 0.43
N ILE A 47 -6.48 25.83 0.00
CA ILE A 47 -6.64 26.98 0.90
C ILE A 47 -8.12 27.13 1.23
N THR A 48 -8.51 26.72 2.43
CA THR A 48 -9.88 26.79 2.94
C THR A 48 -10.19 28.10 3.67
N GLY A 49 -9.18 28.96 3.89
CA GLY A 49 -9.29 30.19 4.66
C GLY A 49 -9.12 29.96 6.16
N ARG A 50 -9.23 31.02 6.98
CA ARG A 50 -9.02 31.00 8.45
C ARG A 50 -9.99 30.11 9.24
N GLY A 51 -10.93 29.44 8.57
CA GLY A 51 -11.99 28.63 9.17
C GLY A 51 -11.57 27.38 9.95
N ASN A 52 -10.28 26.97 9.90
CA ASN A 52 -9.76 25.93 10.80
C ASN A 52 -9.35 26.49 12.17
N HIS A 53 -9.34 27.82 12.33
CA HIS A 53 -9.33 28.47 13.63
C HIS A 53 -10.71 28.32 14.28
N ILE A 54 -10.76 27.63 15.40
CA ILE A 54 -11.96 27.54 16.24
C ILE A 54 -12.27 28.96 16.74
N ASN A 55 -13.41 29.54 16.34
CA ASN A 55 -13.79 30.86 16.83
C ASN A 55 -14.08 30.81 18.36
N SER A 56 -14.25 31.96 19.00
CA SER A 56 -14.56 32.05 20.43
C SER A 56 -15.82 31.30 20.85
N THR A 57 -16.71 30.96 19.91
CA THR A 57 -17.93 30.15 20.10
C THR A 57 -17.75 28.66 19.77
N LYS A 58 -16.52 28.18 19.55
CA LYS A 58 -16.19 26.78 19.18
C LYS A 58 -16.70 26.28 17.84
N GLU A 59 -17.11 27.17 16.95
CA GLU A 59 -17.61 26.83 15.62
C GLU A 59 -16.53 27.01 14.55
N ARG A 60 -16.32 25.96 13.74
CA ARG A 60 -15.58 26.04 12.47
C ARG A 60 -16.48 26.62 11.37
N GLU A 61 -15.89 27.32 10.42
CA GLU A 61 -16.61 27.75 9.21
C GLU A 61 -17.19 26.53 8.48
N VAL A 62 -18.39 26.71 7.87
CA VAL A 62 -19.17 25.63 7.22
C VAL A 62 -18.35 24.89 6.16
N LEU A 63 -17.46 25.59 5.46
CA LEU A 63 -16.59 25.02 4.45
C LEU A 63 -15.57 24.05 5.07
N CYS A 64 -14.96 24.45 6.19
CA CYS A 64 -14.01 23.62 6.92
C CYS A 64 -14.67 22.40 7.58
N LYS A 65 -15.90 22.54 8.11
CA LYS A 65 -16.65 21.40 8.68
C LYS A 65 -16.98 20.31 7.66
N ASN A 66 -17.28 20.72 6.43
CA ASN A 66 -17.71 19.79 5.39
C ASN A 66 -16.55 19.27 4.54
N PHE A 67 -15.40 19.96 4.52
CA PHE A 67 -14.27 19.62 3.67
C PHE A 67 -13.74 18.20 3.91
N GLU A 68 -13.54 17.81 5.18
CA GLU A 68 -13.10 16.45 5.55
C GLU A 68 -14.07 15.38 5.04
N SER A 69 -15.38 15.66 5.06
CA SER A 69 -16.40 14.74 4.54
C SER A 69 -16.33 14.57 3.03
N TRP A 70 -15.83 15.58 2.30
CA TRP A 70 -15.65 15.49 0.84
C TRP A 70 -14.41 14.69 0.47
N LEU A 71 -13.36 14.71 1.29
CA LEU A 71 -12.18 13.85 1.09
C LEU A 71 -12.51 12.38 1.31
N SER A 72 -13.54 12.09 2.10
CA SER A 72 -14.06 10.73 2.32
C SER A 72 -15.09 10.29 1.28
N ASP A 73 -15.35 11.11 0.25
CA ASP A 73 -16.31 10.77 -0.80
C ASP A 73 -15.83 9.55 -1.60
N THR A 74 -16.75 8.63 -1.89
CA THR A 74 -16.48 7.38 -2.61
C THR A 74 -15.82 7.58 -3.98
N GLU A 75 -16.00 8.74 -4.61
CA GLU A 75 -15.40 9.06 -5.91
C GLU A 75 -13.90 9.37 -5.84
N VAL A 76 -13.38 9.76 -4.67
CA VAL A 76 -11.99 10.24 -4.52
C VAL A 76 -11.25 9.58 -3.36
N SER A 77 -11.94 8.90 -2.44
CA SER A 77 -11.32 8.32 -1.25
C SER A 77 -10.21 7.31 -1.57
N LYS A 78 -10.30 6.60 -2.70
CA LYS A 78 -9.23 5.69 -3.19
C LYS A 78 -8.05 6.42 -3.84
N LEU A 79 -8.25 7.65 -4.28
CA LEU A 79 -7.22 8.48 -4.92
C LEU A 79 -6.37 9.22 -3.89
N ILE A 80 -6.85 9.30 -2.64
CA ILE A 80 -6.19 10.01 -1.54
C ILE A 80 -5.47 8.98 -0.67
N ASP A 81 -4.22 9.24 -0.34
CA ASP A 81 -3.45 8.46 0.63
C ASP A 81 -3.78 8.94 2.05
N PHE A 82 -3.43 10.20 2.35
CA PHE A 82 -3.76 10.86 3.61
C PHE A 82 -3.91 12.38 3.41
N HIS A 83 -4.44 13.05 4.42
CA HIS A 83 -4.56 14.51 4.44
C HIS A 83 -4.13 15.08 5.78
N VAL A 84 -3.55 16.28 5.75
CA VAL A 84 -3.06 16.98 6.95
C VAL A 84 -3.75 18.35 7.07
N PRO A 85 -4.63 18.54 8.07
CA PRO A 85 -5.26 19.83 8.32
C PRO A 85 -4.25 20.84 8.88
N HIS A 86 -4.25 22.05 8.34
CA HIS A 86 -3.53 23.22 8.86
C HIS A 86 -4.52 24.37 9.12
N THR A 87 -4.09 25.41 9.84
CA THR A 87 -4.99 26.49 10.28
C THR A 87 -5.75 27.20 9.15
N GLU A 88 -5.14 27.29 7.97
CA GLU A 88 -5.70 28.02 6.82
C GLU A 88 -5.87 27.16 5.55
N HIS A 89 -5.38 25.93 5.57
CA HIS A 89 -5.35 25.04 4.40
C HIS A 89 -5.34 23.56 4.80
N TYR A 90 -5.58 22.70 3.81
CA TYR A 90 -5.41 21.26 3.90
C TYR A 90 -4.39 20.81 2.87
N LEU A 91 -3.42 19.99 3.29
CA LEU A 91 -2.58 19.24 2.36
C LEU A 91 -3.24 17.89 2.11
N VAL A 92 -3.48 17.55 0.86
CA VAL A 92 -4.09 16.29 0.44
C VAL A 92 -3.08 15.56 -0.42
N TYR A 93 -2.60 14.42 0.07
CA TYR A 93 -1.63 13.59 -0.63
C TYR A 93 -2.37 12.56 -1.46
N LEU A 94 -2.01 12.44 -2.73
CA LEU A 94 -2.65 11.54 -3.67
C LEU A 94 -1.85 10.26 -3.83
N ASN A 95 -2.55 9.14 -3.98
CA ASN A 95 -1.95 7.91 -4.43
C ASN A 95 -1.38 8.12 -5.85
N PRO A 96 -0.22 7.53 -6.18
CA PRO A 96 0.27 7.58 -7.55
C PRO A 96 -0.74 6.88 -8.48
N PRO A 97 -0.89 7.36 -9.73
CA PRO A 97 -1.96 6.92 -10.63
C PRO A 97 -1.91 5.46 -11.11
N ASN A 98 -1.05 4.62 -10.53
CA ASN A 98 -0.95 3.18 -10.79
C ASN A 98 -0.91 2.33 -9.50
N THR A 99 -1.57 2.79 -8.43
CA THR A 99 -1.71 2.00 -7.19
C THR A 99 -2.98 1.15 -7.17
N ASP A 100 -3.68 1.00 -8.30
CA ASP A 100 -4.47 -0.20 -8.48
C ASP A 100 -3.49 -1.37 -8.58
N SER A 101 -3.51 -2.21 -7.56
CA SER A 101 -2.74 -3.44 -7.33
C SER A 101 -2.66 -4.40 -8.52
N ILE A 102 -2.03 -4.00 -9.60
CA ILE A 102 -1.56 -4.85 -10.69
C ILE A 102 -0.07 -5.01 -10.42
N LEU A 103 0.27 -6.02 -9.60
CA LEU A 103 1.61 -6.59 -9.71
C LEU A 103 1.84 -6.85 -11.20
N PRO A 104 2.91 -6.31 -11.81
CA PRO A 104 3.18 -6.51 -13.23
C PRO A 104 3.04 -8.00 -13.55
N ALA A 105 2.43 -8.36 -14.67
CA ALA A 105 2.26 -9.78 -15.03
C ALA A 105 3.59 -10.56 -14.96
N GLU A 106 4.70 -9.87 -15.23
CA GLU A 106 6.07 -10.36 -15.05
C GLU A 106 6.41 -10.75 -13.61
N LEU A 107 5.96 -9.97 -12.62
CA LEU A 107 6.19 -10.22 -11.19
C LEU A 107 5.31 -11.37 -10.67
N ILE A 108 4.08 -11.49 -11.18
CA ILE A 108 3.19 -12.63 -10.90
C ILE A 108 3.80 -13.92 -11.47
N ALA A 109 4.24 -13.88 -12.74
CA ALA A 109 4.90 -15.01 -13.39
C ALA A 109 6.21 -15.39 -12.67
N TYR A 110 7.00 -14.41 -12.23
CA TYR A 110 8.19 -14.63 -11.42
C TYR A 110 7.87 -15.32 -10.09
N TYR A 111 6.83 -14.86 -9.37
CA TYR A 111 6.43 -15.46 -8.11
C TYR A 111 5.93 -16.90 -8.26
N GLU A 112 5.10 -17.17 -9.28
CA GLU A 112 4.63 -18.53 -9.55
C GLU A 112 5.77 -19.47 -9.97
N ASN A 113 6.73 -19.00 -10.78
CA ASN A 113 7.94 -19.75 -11.10
C ASN A 113 8.83 -20.01 -9.88
N PHE A 114 8.99 -19.01 -9.01
CA PHE A 114 9.75 -19.14 -7.76
C PHE A 114 9.11 -20.15 -6.81
N LYS A 115 7.78 -20.06 -6.64
CA LYS A 115 6.99 -21.00 -5.83
C LYS A 115 7.06 -22.43 -6.38
N SER A 116 7.01 -22.61 -7.70
CA SER A 116 7.20 -23.90 -8.36
C SER A 116 8.62 -24.45 -8.10
N SER A 117 9.63 -23.59 -8.19
CA SER A 117 11.03 -23.96 -7.93
C SER A 117 11.25 -24.41 -6.48
N ILE A 118 10.67 -23.71 -5.50
CA ILE A 118 10.73 -24.12 -4.08
C ILE A 118 10.07 -25.49 -3.88
N LYS A 119 8.90 -25.74 -4.48
CA LYS A 119 8.23 -27.04 -4.39
C LYS A 119 9.11 -28.16 -4.94
N SER A 120 9.77 -27.94 -6.07
CA SER A 120 10.70 -28.92 -6.66
C SER A 120 11.87 -29.20 -5.71
N ILE A 121 12.50 -28.16 -5.14
CA ILE A 121 13.60 -28.31 -4.18
C ILE A 121 13.17 -29.12 -2.96
N LEU A 122 12.00 -28.83 -2.39
CA LEU A 122 11.49 -29.57 -1.23
C LEU A 122 11.28 -31.07 -1.53
N ILE A 123 10.81 -31.41 -2.73
CA ILE A 123 10.66 -32.81 -3.17
C ILE A 123 12.03 -33.48 -3.26
N TYR A 124 13.04 -32.82 -3.86
CA TYR A 124 14.39 -33.36 -3.93
C TYR A 124 15.00 -33.60 -2.55
N VAL A 125 14.85 -32.65 -1.63
CA VAL A 125 15.32 -32.80 -0.25
C VAL A 125 14.64 -33.98 0.43
N PHE A 126 13.32 -34.14 0.27
CA PHE A 126 12.57 -35.28 0.79
C PHE A 126 13.10 -36.61 0.24
N LEU A 127 13.36 -36.70 -1.07
CA LEU A 127 13.91 -37.91 -1.69
C LEU A 127 15.30 -38.27 -1.16
N ILE A 128 16.17 -37.27 -0.98
CA ILE A 128 17.52 -37.48 -0.42
C ILE A 128 17.43 -38.00 1.02
N ILE A 129 16.57 -37.43 1.85
CA ILE A 129 16.37 -37.89 3.24
C ILE A 129 15.92 -39.36 3.25
N ASN A 130 14.94 -39.72 2.42
CA ASN A 130 14.46 -41.11 2.33
C ASN A 130 15.56 -42.07 1.85
N LEU A 131 16.38 -41.65 0.89
CA LEU A 131 17.52 -42.45 0.42
C LEU A 131 18.54 -42.66 1.55
N CYS A 132 18.87 -41.62 2.33
CA CYS A 132 19.76 -41.74 3.48
C CYS A 132 19.20 -42.71 4.55
N ILE A 133 17.89 -42.64 4.83
CA ILE A 133 17.23 -43.56 5.75
C ILE A 133 17.34 -45.01 5.23
N LEU A 134 17.08 -45.24 3.94
CA LEU A 134 17.19 -46.57 3.34
C LEU A 134 18.61 -47.13 3.47
N VAL A 135 19.62 -46.34 3.13
CA VAL A 135 21.04 -46.73 3.24
C VAL A 135 21.39 -47.07 4.69
N TYR A 136 20.93 -46.26 5.64
CA TYR A 136 21.13 -46.50 7.07
C TYR A 136 20.49 -47.82 7.53
N LEU A 137 19.26 -48.11 7.10
CA LEU A 137 18.57 -49.36 7.43
C LEU A 137 19.28 -50.59 6.85
N VAL A 138 19.76 -50.51 5.61
CA VAL A 138 20.55 -51.59 4.99
C VAL A 138 21.85 -51.81 5.73
N TYR A 139 22.57 -50.74 6.07
CA TYR A 139 23.80 -50.81 6.86
C TYR A 139 23.55 -51.43 8.24
N PHE A 140 22.50 -50.99 8.93
CA PHE A 140 22.11 -51.53 10.22
C PHE A 140 21.77 -53.02 10.14
N TYR A 141 20.99 -53.42 9.13
CA TYR A 141 20.65 -54.83 8.89
C TYR A 141 21.89 -55.68 8.63
N TYR A 142 22.81 -55.20 7.77
CA TYR A 142 24.08 -55.89 7.51
C TYR A 142 24.90 -56.08 8.80
N TYR A 143 25.03 -55.03 9.61
CA TYR A 143 25.75 -55.08 10.88
C TYR A 143 25.10 -56.05 11.86
N TYR A 144 23.76 -56.05 11.94
CA TYR A 144 23.01 -56.99 12.77
C TYR A 144 23.26 -58.45 12.34
N CYS A 145 23.18 -58.75 11.04
CA CYS A 145 23.48 -60.07 10.51
C CYS A 145 24.91 -60.51 10.81
N TYR A 146 25.88 -59.61 10.64
CA TYR A 146 27.29 -59.87 10.96
C TYR A 146 27.48 -60.19 12.45
N TYR A 147 26.89 -59.38 13.34
CA TYR A 147 26.94 -59.61 14.78
C TYR A 147 26.33 -60.95 15.17
N CYS A 148 25.16 -61.29 14.62
CA CYS A 148 24.53 -62.60 14.86
C CYS A 148 25.41 -63.76 14.37
N TYR A 149 26.04 -63.63 13.20
CA TYR A 149 26.95 -64.65 12.68
C TYR A 149 28.16 -64.87 13.60
N CYS A 150 28.81 -63.79 14.05
CA CYS A 150 29.93 -63.86 14.99
C CYS A 150 29.54 -64.29 16.41
N SER A 151 28.26 -64.21 16.79
CA SER A 151 27.78 -64.70 18.09
C SER A 151 27.48 -66.20 18.08
N VAL A 152 27.33 -66.82 16.91
CA VAL A 152 26.97 -68.24 16.75
C VAL A 152 28.20 -69.12 16.48
N HIS A 153 29.29 -68.54 15.98
CA HIS A 153 30.57 -69.20 15.73
C HIS A 153 31.65 -68.73 16.69
#